data_AF-A0A417LML5-F1
#
_entry.id   AF-A0A417LML5-F1
#
_cell.length_a   1.000
_cell.length_b   1.000
_cell.length_c   1.000
_cell.angle_alpha   90.00
_cell.angle_beta   90.00
_cell.angle_gamma   90.00
#
_symmetry.space_group_name_H-M   'P 1'
#
loop_
_entity.id
_entity.type
_entity.pdbx_description
1 polymer ?
#
loop_
_entity_poly.entity_id
_entity_poly.type
_entity_poly.pdbx_seq_one_letter_code
_entity_poly.pdbx_strand_id
1 'polypeptide(L)'
;MSKTSSSSSVTEFLTGLLTISFIVLKITKNIDWSWWWVLSPLWITILAGLGLILIGYLYAYIRYKLKLKKFKRSLKKESNEPSKN
;
A
#
# COMPACT_ATOMS: atom_id res chain seq x y z
N MET A 1 25.90 -4.95 21.29
CA MET A 1 24.96 -4.02 21.95
C MET A 1 23.56 -4.25 21.43
N SER A 2 22.69 -4.81 22.26
CA SER A 2 21.27 -5.04 21.97
C SER A 2 20.44 -3.81 22.29
N LYS A 3 19.72 -3.28 21.30
CA LYS A 3 18.53 -2.45 21.52
C LYS A 3 17.33 -3.22 20.98
N THR A 4 16.81 -4.14 21.79
CA THR A 4 15.52 -4.76 21.51
C THR A 4 14.47 -3.91 22.20
N SER A 5 13.98 -2.90 21.47
CA SER A 5 12.82 -2.11 21.86
C SER A 5 11.55 -2.94 21.67
N SER A 6 11.26 -3.79 22.65
CA SER A 6 9.99 -4.48 22.83
C SER A 6 8.95 -3.47 23.31
N SER A 7 8.27 -2.83 22.35
CA SER A 7 7.13 -1.96 22.58
C SER A 7 5.89 -2.60 21.97
N SER A 8 5.38 -3.63 22.63
CA SER A 8 4.20 -4.39 22.17
C SER A 8 3.24 -4.71 23.31
N SER A 9 3.01 -3.76 24.22
CA SER A 9 1.97 -3.91 25.25
C SER A 9 0.60 -3.49 24.70
N VAL A 10 0.49 -2.35 24.00
CA VAL A 10 -0.81 -1.80 23.58
C VAL A 10 -1.51 -2.60 22.47
N THR A 11 -0.77 -3.26 21.58
CA THR A 11 -1.32 -4.03 20.44
C THR A 11 -2.00 -5.32 20.89
N GLU A 12 -1.49 -5.95 21.96
CA GLU A 12 -2.01 -7.22 22.47
C GLU A 12 -3.37 -7.02 23.15
N PHE A 13 -3.55 -5.95 23.93
CA PHE A 13 -4.83 -5.63 24.58
C PHE A 13 -5.90 -5.15 23.58
N LEU A 14 -5.51 -4.41 22.54
CA LEU A 14 -6.45 -3.97 21.49
C LEU A 14 -7.03 -5.13 20.71
N THR A 15 -6.26 -6.20 20.47
CA THR A 15 -6.72 -7.38 19.72
C THR A 15 -7.76 -8.19 20.51
N GLY A 16 -7.56 -8.33 21.82
CA GLY A 16 -8.53 -8.94 22.72
C GLY A 16 -9.84 -8.14 22.83
N LEU A 17 -9.74 -6.83 23.03
CA LEU A 17 -10.92 -5.93 23.07
C LEU A 17 -11.66 -5.89 21.72
N LEU A 18 -10.96 -5.93 20.58
CA LEU A 18 -11.58 -6.07 19.25
C LEU A 18 -12.38 -7.37 19.17
N THR A 19 -11.78 -8.48 19.58
CA THR A 19 -12.43 -9.81 19.55
C THR A 19 -13.70 -9.82 20.38
N ILE A 20 -13.66 -9.24 21.58
CA ILE A 20 -14.83 -9.08 22.46
C ILE A 20 -15.87 -8.15 21.82
N SER A 21 -15.45 -7.02 21.23
CA SER A 21 -16.33 -6.09 20.50
C SER A 21 -17.05 -6.78 19.33
N PHE A 22 -16.33 -7.60 18.53
CA PHE A 22 -16.91 -8.42 17.46
C PHE A 22 -17.92 -9.46 17.98
N ILE A 23 -17.65 -10.07 19.14
CA ILE A 23 -18.60 -10.98 19.82
C ILE A 23 -19.87 -10.23 20.24
N VAL A 24 -19.73 -9.04 20.85
CA VAL A 24 -20.87 -8.22 21.29
C VAL A 24 -21.72 -7.79 20.10
N LEU A 25 -21.09 -7.37 18.99
CA LEU A 25 -21.78 -7.06 17.72
C LEU A 25 -22.62 -8.25 17.20
N LYS A 26 -22.07 -9.46 17.27
CA LYS A 26 -22.71 -10.68 16.76
C LYS A 26 -23.95 -11.09 17.56
N ILE A 27 -23.94 -10.86 18.88
CA ILE A 27 -25.02 -11.27 19.78
C ILE A 27 -26.07 -10.16 19.91
N THR A 28 -25.64 -8.90 19.80
CA THR A 28 -26.54 -7.76 20.02
C THR A 28 -27.65 -7.72 18.98
N LYS A 29 -27.49 -8.24 17.75
CA LYS A 29 -28.52 -8.28 16.66
C LYS A 29 -29.31 -6.97 16.44
N ASN A 30 -28.89 -5.87 17.07
CA ASN A 30 -29.65 -4.63 17.26
C ASN A 30 -28.87 -3.45 16.67
N ILE A 31 -28.02 -3.72 15.69
CA ILE A 31 -27.27 -2.71 14.97
C ILE A 31 -27.77 -2.77 13.53
N ASP A 32 -28.79 -1.96 13.23
CA ASP A 32 -29.21 -1.60 11.87
C ASP A 32 -28.16 -0.73 11.14
N TRP A 33 -27.06 -0.39 11.82
CA TRP A 33 -25.99 0.43 11.28
C TRP A 33 -25.02 -0.38 10.42
N SER A 34 -24.45 0.26 9.40
CA SER A 34 -23.58 -0.41 8.44
C SER A 34 -22.33 -0.99 9.11
N TRP A 35 -22.22 -2.31 9.06
CA TRP A 35 -21.05 -3.14 9.42
C TRP A 35 -19.72 -2.62 8.85
N TRP A 36 -19.77 -1.81 7.80
CA TRP A 36 -18.66 -1.06 7.22
C TRP A 36 -17.81 -0.27 8.25
N TRP A 37 -18.42 0.27 9.31
CA TRP A 37 -17.67 0.98 10.37
C TRP A 37 -16.85 0.05 11.26
N VAL A 38 -17.29 -1.18 11.46
CA VAL A 38 -16.54 -2.18 12.26
C VAL A 38 -15.25 -2.58 11.55
N LEU A 39 -15.27 -2.60 10.21
CA LEU A 39 -14.05 -2.80 9.43
C LEU A 39 -13.27 -1.50 9.21
N SER A 40 -13.75 -0.31 9.61
CA SER A 40 -13.06 0.96 9.28
C SER A 40 -11.57 0.98 9.64
N PRO A 41 -11.12 0.41 10.78
CA PRO A 41 -9.70 0.31 11.12
C PRO A 41 -8.92 -0.56 10.10
N LEU A 42 -9.57 -1.62 9.63
CA LEU A 42 -9.06 -2.56 8.63
C LEU A 42 -9.03 -1.92 7.24
N TRP A 43 -10.06 -1.15 6.87
CA TRP A 43 -10.10 -0.36 5.63
C TRP A 43 -9.03 0.71 5.61
N ILE A 44 -8.81 1.41 6.73
CA ILE A 44 -7.76 2.43 6.86
C ILE A 44 -6.37 1.83 6.66
N THR A 45 -6.10 0.66 7.24
CA THR A 45 -4.81 -0.03 7.02
C THR A 45 -4.64 -0.48 5.58
N ILE A 46 -5.69 -1.02 4.96
CA ILE A 46 -5.68 -1.43 3.55
C ILE A 46 -5.46 -0.22 2.63
N LEU A 47 -6.20 0.88 2.82
CA LEU A 47 -6.08 2.10 2.01
C LEU A 47 -4.71 2.76 2.17
N ALA A 48 -4.17 2.82 3.39
CA ALA A 48 -2.85 3.37 3.63
C ALA A 48 -1.77 2.55 2.90
N GLY A 49 -1.85 1.21 2.99
CA GLY A 49 -0.94 0.31 2.28
C GLY A 49 -1.07 0.44 0.75
N LEU A 50 -2.30 0.40 0.23
CA LEU A 50 -2.57 0.55 -1.20
C LEU A 50 -2.08 1.90 -1.72
N GLY A 51 -2.33 2.98 -0.99
CA GLY A 51 -1.92 4.33 -1.35
C GLY A 51 -0.41 4.45 -1.48
N LEU A 52 0.34 3.89 -0.53
CA LEU A 52 1.81 3.89 -0.56
C LEU A 52 2.36 3.09 -1.75
N ILE A 53 1.77 1.92 -2.03
CA ILE A 53 2.14 1.07 -3.17
C ILE A 53 1.84 1.81 -4.49
N LEU A 54 0.68 2.45 -4.62
CA LEU A 54 0.29 3.22 -5.79
C LEU A 54 1.22 4.41 -6.03
N ILE A 55 1.56 5.18 -4.99
CA ILE A 55 2.52 6.29 -5.09
C ILE A 55 3.89 5.77 -5.52
N GLY A 56 4.37 4.69 -4.91
CA GLY A 56 5.67 4.09 -5.24
C GLY A 56 5.70 3.55 -6.68
N TYR A 57 4.63 2.86 -7.09
CA TYR A 57 4.46 2.35 -8.44
C TYR A 57 4.42 3.47 -9.46
N LEU A 58 3.66 4.55 -9.21
CA LEU A 58 3.56 5.70 -10.11
C LEU A 58 4.91 6.40 -10.25
N TYR A 59 5.62 6.61 -9.14
CA TYR A 59 6.95 7.21 -9.14
C TYR A 59 7.94 6.35 -9.94
N ALA A 60 7.98 5.04 -9.67
CA ALA A 60 8.80 4.10 -10.42
C ALA A 60 8.44 4.11 -11.91
N TYR A 61 7.15 4.04 -12.25
CA TYR A 61 6.64 4.05 -13.63
C TYR A 61 7.10 5.30 -14.39
N ILE A 62 6.97 6.49 -13.79
CA ILE A 62 7.46 7.75 -14.38
C ILE A 62 8.97 7.64 -14.61
N ARG A 63 9.73 7.18 -13.61
CA ARG A 63 11.19 7.05 -13.69
C ARG A 63 11.63 6.05 -14.77
N TYR A 64 10.95 4.91 -14.89
CA TYR A 64 11.16 3.93 -15.95
C TYR A 64 10.84 4.52 -17.33
N LYS A 65 9.71 5.21 -17.47
CA LYS A 65 9.30 5.82 -18.74
C LYS A 65 10.29 6.90 -19.20
N LEU A 66 10.80 7.70 -18.27
CA LEU A 66 11.83 8.70 -18.56
C LEU A 66 13.13 8.05 -19.04
N LYS A 67 13.55 6.95 -18.41
CA LYS A 67 14.74 6.18 -18.82
C LYS A 67 14.57 5.59 -20.22
N LEU A 68 13.40 5.04 -20.52
CA LEU A 68 13.10 4.46 -21.84
C LEU A 68 13.01 5.52 -22.95
N LYS A 69 12.44 6.69 -22.67
CA LYS A 69 12.41 7.81 -23.63
C LYS A 69 13.82 8.23 -24.05
N LYS A 70 14.77 8.24 -23.12
CA LYS A 70 16.18 8.56 -23.42
C LYS A 70 16.80 7.52 -24.36
N PHE A 71 16.58 6.24 -24.07
CA PHE A 71 17.14 5.14 -24.86
C PHE A 71 16.59 5.10 -26.30
N LYS A 72 15.27 5.34 -26.48
CA LYS A 72 14.65 5.34 -27.81
C LYS A 72 15.23 6.42 -28.74
N ARG A 73 15.70 7.55 -28.20
CA ARG A 73 16.38 8.60 -28.99
C ARG A 73 17.75 8.17 -29.47
N SER A 74 18.47 7.37 -28.68
CA SER A 74 19.76 6.82 -29.07
C SER A 74 19.61 5.84 -30.23
N LEU A 75 18.61 4.95 -30.18
CA LEU A 75 18.33 4.04 -31.29
C LEU A 75 17.84 4.76 -32.56
N LYS A 76 17.09 5.87 -32.41
CA LYS A 76 16.68 6.70 -33.56
C LYS A 76 17.89 7.35 -34.25
N LYS A 77 18.94 7.74 -33.50
CA LYS A 77 20.16 8.30 -34.09
C LYS A 77 20.93 7.25 -34.89
N GLU A 78 21.10 6.06 -34.33
CA GLU A 78 21.82 4.95 -34.96
C GLU A 78 21.10 4.43 -36.22
N SER A 79 19.75 4.36 -36.19
CA SER A 79 18.92 3.99 -37.35
C SER A 79 18.84 5.06 -38.45
N ASN A 80 19.20 6.33 -38.17
CA ASN A 80 19.26 7.38 -39.19
C ASN A 80 20.66 7.47 -39.84
N GLU A 81 21.64 6.70 -39.35
CA GLU A 81 23.01 6.61 -39.86
C GLU A 81 23.38 5.32 -40.65
N PRO A 82 22.50 4.41 -41.13
CA PRO A 82 22.92 3.25 -41.90
C PRO A 82 22.69 3.43 -43.41
N SER A 83 23.42 4.34 -44.06
CA SER A 83 23.72 4.33 -45.52
C SER A 83 24.60 5.53 -45.94
N LYS A 84 25.64 5.78 -45.17
CA LYS A 84 26.88 6.44 -45.60
C LYS A 84 27.88 5.65 -44.78
N ASN A 85 28.57 4.65 -45.31
CA ASN A 85 29.67 4.73 -46.27
C ASN A 85 29.93 3.32 -46.80
#